data_AF-V5RKV2-F1
#
_entry.id   AF-V5RKV2-F1
#
_cell.length_a   1.000
_cell.length_b   1.000
_cell.length_c   1.000
_cell.angle_alpha   90.00
_cell.angle_beta   90.00
_cell.angle_gamma   90.00
#
_symmetry.space_group_name_H-M   'P 1'
#
loop_
_entity.id
_entity.type
_entity.pdbx_description
1 polymer ?
#
loop_
_entity_poly.entity_id
_entity_poly.type
_entity_poly.pdbx_seq_one_letter_code
_entity_poly.pdbx_strand_id
1 'polypeptide(L)'
;MKKIKILKNNRKSKFMLISLAIFAFLYLLFGTLMFFSPAVIGETGIDESFEKIYSLFYDRDYKRMPSILSFIFYKDGYFIFVPNKFTLFYLPWIIGGSILFLILTRIIIHNVGYNNKTKKGVARIVKPIRGYQLTMIICWIGIVVLVLGSLITLNASAPFSIGLLWEYSFKGTPMVNSEIVKSLSDILTESADKLYKAFYWPSLVWFYDGLIYTAGDNELLKWGWILTPTLLILPILFISFIGVIIGECAWWNINIAVLKDIDAYVGTQLTPEYEYVKKPNLKSIILEAKENKSQTSELSNEKEELKRKCLNYYRTLLKMLEISKNTNSSLYTKNKNKYDFIVKTKDSQNWNFIFEEIKENFQDLTHTDQRFVKMIENLTKRKDLNIFGRYLDDLTELINDYWVAIETWNILVAESVVEQIFAIAFRKEALLAKVGYCIKERLTTHFRHIQKEANYLRRLDEAKQAEDYEDYRDTCLEVLQLMSPIKTKLSNYANKIIYN
;
A
#
# COMPACT_ATOMS: atom_id res chain seq x y z
N MET A 1 -3.34 35.48 1.06
CA MET A 1 -4.23 34.29 1.06
C MET A 1 -3.38 33.06 1.37
N LYS A 2 -3.76 32.23 2.35
CA LYS A 2 -3.00 31.00 2.63
C LYS A 2 -3.13 30.03 1.44
N LYS A 3 -2.04 29.35 1.10
CA LYS A 3 -1.99 28.41 -0.02
C LYS A 3 -1.89 26.97 0.50
N ILE A 4 -2.64 26.08 -0.13
CA ILE A 4 -2.59 24.63 0.12
C ILE A 4 -1.44 24.08 -0.70
N LYS A 5 -0.40 23.57 -0.03
CA LYS A 5 0.81 23.04 -0.66
C LYS A 5 0.77 21.52 -0.64
N ILE A 6 0.60 20.91 -1.80
CA ILE A 6 0.40 19.45 -1.91
C ILE A 6 1.67 18.66 -1.54
N LEU A 7 2.84 19.19 -1.91
CA LEU A 7 4.12 18.55 -1.60
C LEU A 7 4.59 18.82 -0.16
N LYS A 8 3.87 19.66 0.61
CA LYS A 8 4.23 19.91 2.01
C LYS A 8 3.94 18.64 2.81
N ASN A 9 5.01 17.99 3.25
CA ASN A 9 5.02 16.75 4.02
C ASN A 9 4.59 15.47 3.28
N ASN A 10 4.25 15.52 1.98
CA ASN A 10 3.95 14.32 1.20
C ASN A 10 5.20 13.77 0.49
N ARG A 11 5.96 12.93 1.21
CA ARG A 11 7.20 12.31 0.69
C ARG A 11 6.96 11.43 -0.54
N LYS A 12 5.81 10.74 -0.59
CA LYS A 12 5.42 9.84 -1.68
C LYS A 12 5.24 10.58 -3.00
N SER A 13 4.49 11.69 -2.99
CA SER A 13 4.28 12.53 -4.17
C SER A 13 5.56 13.24 -4.62
N LYS A 14 6.41 13.64 -3.67
CA LYS A 14 7.72 14.21 -3.98
C LYS A 14 8.63 13.19 -4.67
N PHE A 15 8.64 11.95 -4.19
CA PHE A 15 9.40 10.85 -4.79
C PHE A 15 8.92 10.52 -6.22
N MET A 16 7.60 10.46 -6.46
CA MET A 16 7.03 10.30 -7.80
C MET A 16 7.56 11.33 -8.80
N LEU A 17 7.50 12.62 -8.44
CA LEU A 17 7.93 13.69 -9.34
C LEU A 17 9.44 13.69 -9.57
N ILE A 18 10.24 13.45 -8.53
CA ILE A 18 11.71 13.47 -8.63
C ILE A 18 12.23 12.29 -9.43
N SER A 19 11.73 11.08 -9.17
CA SER A 19 12.16 9.88 -9.90
C SER A 19 11.92 10.03 -11.41
N LEU A 20 10.72 10.47 -11.80
CA LEU A 20 10.40 10.70 -13.21
C LEU A 20 11.20 11.86 -13.83
N ALA A 21 11.49 12.93 -13.06
CA ALA A 21 12.35 14.01 -13.53
C ALA A 21 13.79 13.53 -13.80
N ILE A 22 14.34 12.66 -12.93
CA ILE A 22 15.67 12.07 -13.14
C ILE A 22 15.66 11.22 -14.41
N PHE A 23 14.63 10.41 -14.64
CA PHE A 23 14.54 9.61 -15.87
C PHE A 23 14.47 10.49 -17.12
N ALA A 24 13.60 11.50 -17.13
CA ALA A 24 13.49 12.44 -18.23
C ALA A 24 14.82 13.19 -18.50
N PHE A 25 15.51 13.62 -17.44
CA PHE A 25 16.81 14.27 -17.53
C PHE A 25 17.88 13.36 -18.12
N LEU A 26 17.99 12.12 -17.64
CA LEU A 26 18.98 11.16 -18.14
C LEU A 26 18.73 10.79 -19.60
N TYR A 27 17.46 10.69 -20.01
CA TYR A 27 17.12 10.45 -21.41
C TYR A 27 17.48 11.65 -22.30
N LEU A 28 17.19 12.87 -21.87
CA LEU A 28 17.64 14.08 -22.58
C LEU A 28 19.17 14.18 -22.64
N LEU A 29 19.85 13.83 -21.54
CA LEU A 29 21.30 13.83 -21.47
C LEU A 29 21.89 12.82 -22.45
N PHE A 30 21.29 11.63 -22.59
CA PHE A 30 21.70 10.64 -23.59
C PHE A 30 21.72 11.24 -25.00
N GLY A 31 20.63 11.88 -25.44
CA GLY A 31 20.58 12.48 -26.78
C GLY A 31 21.60 13.59 -26.97
N THR A 32 21.87 14.35 -25.91
CA THR A 32 22.90 15.40 -25.91
C THR A 32 24.31 14.82 -26.01
N LEU A 33 24.62 13.77 -25.26
CA LEU A 33 25.92 13.10 -25.31
C LEU A 33 26.13 12.42 -26.66
N MET A 34 25.09 11.78 -27.22
CA MET A 34 25.17 11.20 -28.57
C MET A 34 25.40 12.27 -29.63
N PHE A 35 24.79 13.45 -29.49
CA PHE A 35 25.00 14.56 -30.43
C PHE A 35 26.46 15.03 -30.46
N PHE A 36 27.14 15.05 -29.32
CA PHE A 36 28.56 15.40 -29.23
C PHE A 36 29.52 14.20 -29.38
N SER A 37 28.99 13.00 -29.63
CA SER A 37 29.79 11.79 -29.68
C SER A 37 30.64 11.76 -30.96
N PRO A 38 31.96 11.55 -30.87
CA PRO A 38 32.82 11.31 -32.03
C PRO A 38 32.42 10.06 -32.84
N ALA A 39 31.65 9.14 -32.24
CA ALA A 39 31.10 7.99 -32.95
C ALA A 39 30.01 8.35 -33.96
N VAL A 40 29.43 9.55 -33.84
CA VAL A 40 28.36 10.05 -34.72
C VAL A 40 28.78 11.30 -35.49
N ILE A 41 29.66 12.14 -34.92
CA ILE A 41 30.32 13.24 -35.64
C ILE A 41 31.62 12.71 -36.25
N GLY A 42 31.59 12.40 -37.56
CA GLY A 42 32.81 12.15 -38.35
C GLY A 42 33.59 13.44 -38.64
N GLU A 43 34.71 13.34 -39.35
CA GLU A 43 35.56 14.50 -39.70
C GLU A 43 34.86 15.54 -40.56
N THR A 44 33.91 15.12 -41.41
CA THR A 44 33.15 15.99 -42.31
C THR A 44 31.77 16.38 -41.77
N GLY A 45 31.35 15.83 -40.63
CA GLY A 45 30.07 16.13 -39.98
C GLY A 45 29.26 14.89 -39.58
N ILE A 46 27.99 15.13 -39.23
CA ILE A 46 27.08 14.14 -38.63
C ILE A 46 26.47 13.17 -39.67
N ASP A 47 26.35 13.58 -40.92
CA ASP A 47 25.61 12.82 -41.94
C ASP A 47 26.37 11.61 -42.50
N GLU A 48 27.70 11.66 -42.52
CA GLU A 48 28.53 10.63 -43.15
C GLU A 48 28.42 9.26 -42.44
N SER A 49 28.41 9.25 -41.11
CA SER A 49 28.32 8.01 -40.32
C SER A 49 26.95 7.33 -40.46
N PHE A 50 25.87 8.10 -40.63
CA PHE A 50 24.54 7.53 -40.86
C PHE A 50 24.39 6.97 -42.27
N GLU A 51 24.86 7.70 -43.29
CA GLU A 51 24.78 7.25 -44.68
C GLU A 51 25.62 5.98 -44.93
N LYS A 52 26.79 5.85 -44.29
CA LYS A 52 27.58 4.61 -44.31
C LYS A 52 26.81 3.41 -43.73
N ILE A 53 26.00 3.61 -42.69
CA ILE A 53 25.15 2.53 -42.14
C ILE A 53 23.95 2.27 -43.07
N TYR A 54 23.38 3.30 -43.71
CA TYR A 54 22.24 3.13 -44.62
C TYR A 54 22.59 2.39 -45.91
N SER A 55 23.80 2.58 -46.45
CA SER A 55 24.25 1.87 -47.66
C SER A 55 24.20 0.34 -47.51
N LEU A 56 24.48 -0.19 -46.31
CA LEU A 56 24.36 -1.61 -45.99
C LEU A 56 22.98 -2.21 -46.32
N PHE A 57 21.94 -1.39 -46.28
CA PHE A 57 20.55 -1.81 -46.44
C PHE A 57 20.05 -1.58 -47.87
N TYR A 58 20.53 -0.54 -48.55
CA TYR A 58 20.17 -0.26 -49.94
C TYR A 58 20.66 -1.37 -50.88
N ASP A 59 21.86 -1.91 -50.64
CA ASP A 59 22.44 -3.00 -51.44
C ASP A 59 21.79 -4.36 -51.19
N ARG A 60 20.86 -4.45 -50.22
CA ARG A 60 20.24 -5.72 -49.75
C ARG A 60 18.71 -5.73 -49.87
N ASP A 61 18.12 -4.86 -50.70
CA ASP A 61 16.68 -4.73 -50.96
C ASP A 61 15.81 -4.32 -49.76
N TYR A 62 16.38 -3.77 -48.69
CA TYR A 62 15.57 -3.24 -47.59
C TYR A 62 14.87 -1.94 -48.01
N LYS A 63 13.58 -1.85 -47.75
CA LYS A 63 12.79 -0.63 -47.99
C LYS A 63 12.74 0.22 -46.73
N ARG A 64 13.00 1.51 -46.88
CA ARG A 64 12.89 2.50 -45.80
C ARG A 64 11.44 2.94 -45.62
N MET A 65 10.94 2.92 -44.39
CA MET A 65 9.61 3.49 -44.07
C MET A 65 9.60 5.01 -44.29
N PRO A 66 8.47 5.61 -44.73
CA PRO A 66 8.38 7.04 -44.97
C PRO A 66 8.32 7.87 -43.68
N SER A 67 8.64 9.17 -43.80
CA SER A 67 8.36 10.21 -42.79
C SER A 67 9.01 9.97 -41.42
N ILE A 68 8.27 10.15 -40.32
CA ILE A 68 8.76 10.05 -38.94
C ILE A 68 9.25 8.65 -38.56
N LEU A 69 8.86 7.62 -39.33
CA LEU A 69 9.30 6.24 -39.16
C LEU A 69 10.50 5.87 -40.05
N SER A 70 11.19 6.85 -40.62
CA SER A 70 12.35 6.65 -41.51
C SER A 70 13.57 5.97 -40.87
N PHE A 71 13.51 5.66 -39.58
CA PHE A 71 14.45 4.83 -38.86
C PHE A 71 14.11 3.32 -38.92
N ILE A 72 13.00 2.95 -39.55
CA ILE A 72 12.57 1.55 -39.72
C ILE A 72 12.83 1.13 -41.17
N PHE A 73 13.65 0.10 -41.34
CA PHE A 73 13.88 -0.57 -42.62
C PHE A 73 13.20 -1.93 -42.59
N TYR A 74 12.61 -2.37 -43.69
CA TYR A 74 11.86 -3.63 -43.73
C TYR A 74 12.11 -4.43 -45.01
N LYS A 75 12.10 -5.77 -44.87
CA LYS A 75 12.23 -6.74 -45.96
C LYS A 75 11.53 -8.04 -45.55
N ASP A 76 10.70 -8.60 -46.44
CA ASP A 76 10.10 -9.94 -46.30
C ASP A 76 9.45 -10.26 -44.93
N GLY A 77 8.78 -9.26 -44.32
CA GLY A 77 8.11 -9.41 -43.01
C GLY A 77 9.00 -9.20 -41.79
N TYR A 78 10.28 -8.87 -42.01
CA TYR A 78 11.24 -8.44 -40.99
C TYR A 78 11.41 -6.92 -41.02
N PHE A 79 11.74 -6.33 -39.87
CA PHE A 79 12.09 -4.93 -39.75
C PHE A 79 13.29 -4.71 -38.83
N ILE A 80 14.04 -3.64 -39.09
CA ILE A 80 15.27 -3.27 -38.38
C ILE A 80 15.15 -1.81 -37.97
N PHE A 81 15.58 -1.50 -36.75
CA PHE A 81 15.78 -0.13 -36.30
C PHE A 81 17.17 0.34 -36.70
N VAL A 82 17.24 1.28 -37.62
CA VAL A 82 18.48 1.85 -38.14
C VAL A 82 18.66 3.25 -37.54
N PRO A 83 19.87 3.60 -37.05
CA PRO A 83 20.12 4.88 -36.40
C PRO A 83 19.82 6.06 -37.33
N ASN A 84 19.15 7.09 -36.82
CA ASN A 84 19.02 8.37 -37.53
C ASN A 84 19.07 9.56 -36.55
N LYS A 85 19.25 10.77 -37.09
CA LYS A 85 19.27 12.02 -36.29
C LYS A 85 18.02 12.17 -35.41
N PHE A 86 16.87 11.70 -35.90
CA PHE A 86 15.62 11.76 -35.15
C PHE A 86 15.64 10.85 -33.92
N THR A 87 15.97 9.57 -34.05
CA THR A 87 15.93 8.59 -32.96
C THR A 87 17.04 8.80 -31.94
N LEU A 88 18.21 9.27 -32.37
CA LEU A 88 19.35 9.47 -31.48
C LEU A 88 19.38 10.83 -30.78
N PHE A 89 18.88 11.90 -31.41
CA PHE A 89 18.98 13.26 -30.85
C PHE A 89 17.61 13.87 -30.57
N TYR A 90 16.79 14.02 -31.61
CA TYR A 90 15.55 14.78 -31.49
C TYR A 90 14.51 14.07 -30.62
N LEU A 91 14.40 12.75 -30.70
CA LEU A 91 13.45 11.96 -29.92
C LEU A 91 13.77 12.04 -28.41
N PRO A 92 15.02 11.81 -27.95
CA PRO A 92 15.39 12.07 -26.57
C PRO A 92 15.21 13.51 -26.10
N TRP A 93 15.53 14.50 -26.94
CA TRP A 93 15.35 15.91 -26.58
C TRP A 93 13.88 16.31 -26.47
N ILE A 94 13.03 15.90 -27.42
CA ILE A 94 11.61 16.22 -27.44
C ILE A 94 10.91 15.53 -26.27
N ILE A 95 11.09 14.22 -26.10
CA ILE A 95 10.42 13.45 -25.05
C ILE A 95 11.00 13.81 -23.68
N GLY A 96 12.32 13.70 -23.50
CA GLY A 96 12.99 13.97 -22.24
C GLY A 96 12.81 15.43 -21.81
N GLY A 97 12.98 16.38 -22.73
CA GLY A 97 12.82 17.81 -22.46
C GLY A 97 11.39 18.21 -22.14
N SER A 98 10.41 17.76 -22.92
CA SER A 98 8.99 18.09 -22.68
C SER A 98 8.49 17.55 -21.35
N ILE A 99 8.81 16.29 -21.02
CA ILE A 99 8.39 15.67 -19.76
C ILE A 99 9.10 16.33 -18.58
N LEU A 100 10.40 16.58 -18.68
CA LEU A 100 11.15 17.28 -17.64
C LEU A 100 10.56 18.66 -17.36
N PHE A 101 10.27 19.43 -18.42
CA PHE A 101 9.64 20.74 -18.30
C PHE A 101 8.27 20.67 -17.60
N LEU A 102 7.41 19.73 -18.00
CA LEU A 102 6.10 19.54 -17.39
C LEU A 102 6.22 19.17 -15.90
N ILE A 103 7.13 18.26 -15.56
CA ILE A 103 7.34 17.81 -14.17
C ILE A 103 7.92 18.93 -13.29
N LEU A 104 8.91 19.68 -13.78
CA LEU A 104 9.45 20.84 -13.08
C LEU A 104 8.36 21.89 -12.82
N THR A 105 7.52 22.17 -13.82
CA THR A 105 6.37 23.07 -13.68
C THR A 105 5.41 22.59 -12.59
N ARG A 106 5.12 21.28 -12.53
CA ARG A 106 4.27 20.70 -11.47
C ARG A 106 4.90 20.78 -10.09
N ILE A 107 6.21 20.51 -9.97
CA ILE A 107 6.95 20.66 -8.71
C ILE A 107 6.81 22.11 -8.20
N ILE A 108 7.00 23.11 -9.07
CA ILE A 108 6.86 24.52 -8.72
C ILE A 108 5.43 24.82 -8.27
N ILE A 109 4.41 24.44 -9.05
CA ILE A 109 3.00 24.69 -8.73
C ILE A 109 2.63 24.09 -7.37
N HIS A 110 3.02 22.85 -7.08
CA HIS A 110 2.66 22.17 -5.84
C HIS A 110 3.45 22.63 -4.62
N ASN A 111 4.65 23.21 -4.81
CA ASN A 111 5.44 23.86 -3.76
C ASN A 111 4.94 25.28 -3.45
N VAL A 112 4.58 26.05 -4.48
CA VAL A 112 3.95 27.37 -4.34
C VAL A 112 2.57 27.23 -3.71
N GLY A 113 1.83 26.20 -4.12
CA GLY A 113 0.53 25.82 -3.59
C GLY A 113 -0.65 26.54 -4.25
N TYR A 114 -1.84 26.00 -4.02
CA TYR A 114 -3.10 26.49 -4.57
C TYR A 114 -3.77 27.46 -3.61
N ASN A 115 -4.37 28.54 -4.13
CA ASN A 115 -5.15 29.45 -3.29
C ASN A 115 -6.32 28.69 -2.66
N ASN A 116 -6.43 28.79 -1.33
CA ASN A 116 -7.49 28.14 -0.55
C ASN A 116 -8.86 28.82 -0.69
N LYS A 117 -8.91 30.05 -1.21
CA LYS A 117 -10.14 30.83 -1.42
C LYS A 117 -10.23 31.41 -2.83
N THR A 118 -11.45 31.71 -3.27
CA THR A 118 -11.71 32.56 -4.43
C THR A 118 -11.52 34.04 -4.07
N LYS A 119 -11.49 34.94 -5.07
CA LYS A 119 -11.49 36.39 -4.81
C LYS A 119 -12.72 36.85 -3.99
N LYS A 120 -13.82 36.09 -4.02
CA LYS A 120 -15.06 36.31 -3.26
C LYS A 120 -15.06 35.66 -1.87
N GLY A 121 -13.93 35.12 -1.39
CA GLY A 121 -13.81 34.53 -0.03
C GLY A 121 -14.28 33.07 0.12
N VAL A 122 -14.93 32.49 -0.90
CA VAL A 122 -15.42 31.08 -0.90
C VAL A 122 -14.24 30.09 -0.91
N ALA A 123 -14.29 29.07 -0.05
CA ALA A 123 -13.28 28.00 0.03
C ALA A 123 -13.21 27.21 -1.29
N ARG A 124 -11.99 26.81 -1.70
CA ARG A 124 -11.74 26.17 -3.01
C ARG A 124 -11.10 24.79 -2.82
N ILE A 125 -11.94 23.76 -2.89
CA ILE A 125 -11.54 22.34 -2.69
C ILE A 125 -11.12 21.68 -4.01
N VAL A 126 -11.86 21.96 -5.08
CA VAL A 126 -11.78 21.22 -6.34
C VAL A 126 -10.44 21.45 -7.08
N LYS A 127 -9.87 22.65 -6.99
CA LYS A 127 -8.67 23.02 -7.77
C LYS A 127 -7.38 22.30 -7.31
N PRO A 128 -7.04 22.23 -6.00
CA PRO A 128 -5.93 21.41 -5.53
C PRO A 128 -6.07 19.93 -5.91
N ILE A 129 -7.26 19.34 -5.70
CA ILE A 129 -7.55 17.93 -5.98
C ILE A 129 -7.38 17.62 -7.46
N ARG A 130 -8.07 18.34 -8.35
CA ARG A 130 -7.91 18.19 -9.81
C ARG A 130 -6.47 18.46 -10.27
N GLY A 131 -5.79 19.41 -9.64
CA GLY A 131 -4.39 19.71 -9.91
C GLY A 131 -3.47 18.52 -9.66
N TYR A 132 -3.72 17.75 -8.60
CA TYR A 132 -2.98 16.54 -8.31
C TYR A 132 -3.37 15.37 -9.23
N GLN A 133 -4.66 15.19 -9.58
CA GLN A 133 -5.09 14.16 -10.57
C GLN A 133 -4.39 14.36 -11.91
N LEU A 134 -4.39 15.60 -12.39
CA LEU A 134 -3.71 15.95 -13.63
C LEU A 134 -2.21 15.66 -13.55
N THR A 135 -1.61 15.80 -12.36
CA THR A 135 -0.20 15.45 -12.16
C THR A 135 0.02 13.95 -12.25
N MET A 136 -0.86 13.12 -11.66
CA MET A 136 -0.77 11.66 -11.80
C MET A 136 -0.91 11.21 -13.25
N ILE A 137 -1.86 11.78 -14.00
CA ILE A 137 -2.05 11.48 -15.42
C ILE A 137 -0.80 11.84 -16.23
N ILE A 138 -0.22 13.02 -16.00
CA ILE A 138 1.03 13.44 -16.66
C ILE A 138 2.17 12.47 -16.31
N CYS A 139 2.27 12.01 -15.06
CA CYS A 139 3.30 11.04 -14.67
C CYS A 139 3.13 9.68 -15.33
N TRP A 140 1.90 9.15 -15.43
CA TRP A 140 1.61 7.88 -16.10
C TRP A 140 1.84 7.93 -17.61
N ILE A 141 1.40 9.01 -18.27
CA ILE A 141 1.67 9.19 -19.70
C ILE A 141 3.18 9.40 -19.91
N GLY A 142 3.82 10.21 -19.06
CA GLY A 142 5.25 10.49 -19.13
C GLY A 142 6.11 9.24 -18.99
N ILE A 143 5.80 8.33 -18.05
CA ILE A 143 6.56 7.09 -17.91
C ILE A 143 6.41 6.19 -19.14
N VAL A 144 5.21 6.03 -19.68
CA VAL A 144 4.98 5.20 -20.89
C VAL A 144 5.76 5.76 -22.08
N VAL A 145 5.68 7.07 -22.32
CA VAL A 145 6.37 7.72 -23.44
C VAL A 145 7.89 7.67 -23.27
N LEU A 146 8.42 7.84 -22.05
CA LEU A 146 9.86 7.69 -21.77
C LEU A 146 10.33 6.26 -22.02
N VAL A 147 9.58 5.26 -21.56
CA VAL A 147 9.93 3.85 -21.77
C VAL A 147 9.96 3.52 -23.26
N LEU A 148 8.90 3.81 -24.00
CA LEU A 148 8.84 3.53 -25.44
C LEU A 148 9.91 4.31 -26.22
N GLY A 149 10.08 5.60 -25.92
CA GLY A 149 11.11 6.42 -26.56
C GLY A 149 12.51 5.90 -26.29
N SER A 150 12.83 5.61 -25.03
CA SER A 150 14.15 5.06 -24.64
C SER A 150 14.44 3.71 -25.29
N LEU A 151 13.45 2.82 -25.39
CA LEU A 151 13.59 1.53 -26.08
C LEU A 151 13.90 1.73 -27.58
N ILE A 152 13.20 2.63 -28.26
CA ILE A 152 13.43 2.93 -29.68
C ILE A 152 14.83 3.53 -29.86
N THR A 153 15.19 4.55 -29.07
CA THR A 153 16.50 5.21 -29.14
C THR A 153 17.64 4.23 -28.88
N LEU A 154 17.54 3.40 -27.84
CA LEU A 154 18.61 2.49 -27.47
C LEU A 154 18.79 1.36 -28.50
N ASN A 155 17.70 0.82 -29.04
CA ASN A 155 17.77 -0.15 -30.14
C ASN A 155 18.35 0.49 -31.41
N ALA A 156 17.96 1.72 -31.74
CA ALA A 156 18.53 2.45 -32.86
C ALA A 156 20.03 2.76 -32.66
N SER A 157 20.48 2.94 -31.41
CA SER A 157 21.90 3.15 -31.08
C SER A 157 22.74 1.87 -31.03
N ALA A 158 22.11 0.69 -31.16
CA ALA A 158 22.78 -0.61 -31.06
C ALA A 158 24.03 -0.74 -31.96
N PRO A 159 24.06 -0.23 -33.21
CA PRO A 159 25.26 -0.24 -34.04
C PRO A 159 26.48 0.41 -33.37
N PHE A 160 26.26 1.52 -32.67
CA PHE A 160 27.32 2.28 -32.02
C PHE A 160 27.69 1.73 -30.63
N SER A 161 26.73 1.13 -29.91
CA SER A 161 26.94 0.67 -28.53
C SER A 161 27.40 -0.79 -28.42
N ILE A 162 26.91 -1.67 -29.30
CA ILE A 162 27.16 -3.11 -29.25
C ILE A 162 27.65 -3.69 -30.58
N GLY A 163 27.68 -2.91 -31.66
CA GLY A 163 28.14 -3.38 -32.97
C GLY A 163 27.20 -4.37 -33.65
N LEU A 164 25.91 -4.37 -33.29
CA LEU A 164 24.91 -5.33 -33.76
C LEU A 164 23.62 -4.64 -34.18
N LEU A 165 22.91 -5.26 -35.12
CA LEU A 165 21.56 -4.89 -35.54
C LEU A 165 20.65 -6.11 -35.44
N TRP A 166 19.51 -5.92 -34.78
CA TRP A 166 18.48 -6.94 -34.62
C TRP A 166 17.45 -6.81 -35.74
N GLU A 167 17.19 -7.93 -36.41
CA GLU A 167 16.06 -8.09 -37.33
C GLU A 167 14.87 -8.64 -36.54
N TYR A 168 13.83 -7.83 -36.42
CA TYR A 168 12.60 -8.17 -35.73
C TYR A 168 11.58 -8.74 -36.70
N SER A 169 10.86 -9.78 -36.30
CA SER A 169 9.75 -10.35 -37.06
C SER A 169 8.44 -10.15 -36.32
N PHE A 170 7.36 -9.91 -37.07
CA PHE A 170 6.01 -9.93 -36.49
C PHE A 170 5.49 -11.34 -36.17
N LYS A 171 6.13 -12.38 -36.72
CA LYS A 171 5.68 -13.79 -36.62
C LYS A 171 6.75 -14.75 -36.09
N GLY A 172 7.96 -14.27 -35.83
CA GLY A 172 9.12 -15.10 -35.47
C GLY A 172 10.02 -14.45 -34.43
N THR A 173 11.08 -15.15 -34.03
CA THR A 173 12.05 -14.64 -33.06
C THR A 173 12.97 -13.60 -33.70
N PRO A 174 13.43 -12.59 -32.93
CA PRO A 174 14.45 -11.67 -33.41
C PRO A 174 15.72 -12.43 -33.80
N MET A 175 16.34 -12.04 -34.91
CA MET A 175 17.56 -12.66 -35.41
C MET A 175 18.62 -11.61 -35.73
N VAL A 176 19.86 -12.07 -35.88
CA VAL A 176 21.00 -11.25 -36.27
C VAL A 176 21.51 -11.78 -37.59
N ASN A 177 21.60 -10.92 -38.59
CA ASN A 177 22.17 -11.27 -39.88
C ASN A 177 23.69 -11.14 -39.84
N SER A 178 24.40 -12.27 -39.90
CA SER A 178 25.86 -12.34 -39.75
C SER A 178 26.61 -11.53 -40.81
N GLU A 179 26.08 -11.41 -42.02
CA GLU A 179 26.68 -10.61 -43.07
C GLU A 179 26.51 -9.11 -42.82
N ILE A 180 25.36 -8.67 -42.28
CA ILE A 180 25.15 -7.27 -41.89
C ILE A 180 26.08 -6.91 -40.74
N VAL A 181 26.25 -7.79 -39.76
CA VAL A 181 27.18 -7.60 -38.64
C VAL A 181 28.63 -7.51 -39.12
N LYS A 182 29.04 -8.38 -40.04
CA LYS A 182 30.40 -8.35 -40.60
C LYS A 182 30.65 -7.04 -41.35
N SER A 183 29.75 -6.63 -42.24
CA SER A 183 29.90 -5.36 -42.97
C SER A 183 29.82 -4.14 -42.04
N LEU A 184 29.01 -4.18 -40.98
CA LEU A 184 28.96 -3.13 -39.96
C LEU A 184 30.27 -3.06 -39.18
N SER A 185 30.87 -4.20 -38.83
CA SER A 185 32.19 -4.29 -38.21
C SER A 185 33.26 -3.65 -39.09
N ASP A 186 33.25 -3.95 -40.39
CA ASP A 186 34.23 -3.42 -41.34
C ASP A 186 34.04 -1.90 -41.49
N ILE A 187 32.81 -1.40 -41.57
CA ILE A 187 32.55 0.06 -41.57
C ILE A 187 33.03 0.72 -40.28
N LEU A 188 32.71 0.16 -39.12
CA LEU A 188 33.12 0.75 -37.84
C LEU A 188 34.64 0.68 -37.61
N THR A 189 35.34 -0.28 -38.24
CA THR A 189 36.80 -0.44 -38.08
C THR A 189 37.63 0.22 -39.20
N GLU A 190 37.12 0.33 -40.43
CA GLU A 190 37.82 0.92 -41.59
C GLU A 190 37.50 2.41 -41.79
N SER A 191 36.31 2.89 -41.41
CA SER A 191 35.81 4.19 -41.87
C SER A 191 36.28 5.41 -41.08
N ALA A 192 37.19 5.25 -40.11
CA ALA A 192 37.79 6.35 -39.39
C ALA A 192 39.10 5.95 -38.72
N ASP A 193 40.02 6.90 -38.62
CA ASP A 193 41.21 6.83 -37.79
C ASP A 193 40.95 6.18 -36.42
N LYS A 194 42.01 5.64 -35.80
CA LYS A 194 42.10 4.88 -34.52
C LYS A 194 41.19 5.33 -33.33
N LEU A 195 40.50 6.46 -33.43
CA LEU A 195 39.50 7.03 -32.53
C LEU A 195 38.22 6.19 -32.36
N TYR A 196 37.66 5.60 -33.42
CA TYR A 196 36.47 4.73 -33.23
C TYR A 196 36.83 3.52 -32.34
N LYS A 197 38.06 3.00 -32.48
CA LYS A 197 38.68 2.01 -31.56
C LYS A 197 38.75 2.39 -30.10
N ALA A 198 38.80 3.69 -29.78
CA ALA A 198 39.03 4.19 -28.43
C ALA A 198 37.73 4.59 -27.68
N PHE A 199 36.65 4.91 -28.39
CA PHE A 199 35.35 5.28 -27.79
C PHE A 199 34.40 4.09 -27.60
N TYR A 200 34.86 2.88 -27.91
CA TYR A 200 34.07 1.66 -27.81
C TYR A 200 33.70 1.34 -26.36
N TRP A 201 32.40 1.09 -26.16
CA TRP A 201 31.87 0.62 -24.89
C TRP A 201 32.56 -0.69 -24.48
N PRO A 202 32.83 -0.94 -23.18
CA PRO A 202 33.44 -2.17 -22.68
C PRO A 202 32.72 -3.47 -23.09
N SER A 203 31.50 -3.37 -23.61
CA SER A 203 30.72 -4.48 -24.18
C SER A 203 31.42 -5.11 -25.37
N LEU A 204 32.06 -4.35 -26.26
CA LEU A 204 32.56 -4.90 -27.52
C LEU A 204 33.64 -5.98 -27.32
N VAL A 205 34.46 -5.87 -26.26
CA VAL A 205 35.46 -6.90 -25.86
C VAL A 205 34.79 -8.20 -25.43
N TRP A 206 33.60 -8.15 -24.82
CA TRP A 206 32.83 -9.33 -24.45
C TRP A 206 31.95 -9.86 -25.60
N PHE A 207 31.64 -9.01 -26.59
CA PHE A 207 30.66 -9.31 -27.63
C PHE A 207 31.33 -9.80 -28.93
N TYR A 208 32.53 -9.34 -29.28
CA TYR A 208 33.21 -9.78 -30.51
C TYR A 208 33.74 -11.22 -30.42
N ASP A 209 34.31 -11.63 -29.29
CA ASP A 209 34.93 -12.96 -29.16
C ASP A 209 33.93 -14.10 -28.87
N GLY A 210 32.63 -13.83 -28.69
CA GLY A 210 31.67 -14.87 -28.26
C GLY A 210 30.22 -14.78 -28.74
N LEU A 211 29.76 -13.66 -29.31
CA LEU A 211 28.33 -13.43 -29.53
C LEU A 211 27.81 -14.02 -30.85
N ILE A 212 28.64 -14.06 -31.90
CA ILE A 212 28.28 -14.71 -33.19
C ILE A 212 28.04 -16.22 -33.00
N TYR A 213 28.65 -16.83 -31.97
CA TYR A 213 28.57 -18.28 -31.72
C TYR A 213 27.56 -18.70 -30.63
N THR A 214 27.05 -17.79 -29.78
CA THR A 214 26.21 -18.18 -28.62
C THR A 214 24.79 -17.61 -28.62
N ALA A 215 24.49 -16.59 -29.44
CA ALA A 215 23.14 -16.01 -29.52
C ALA A 215 22.16 -16.84 -30.36
N GLY A 216 22.61 -17.92 -31.02
CA GLY A 216 21.79 -18.77 -31.89
C GLY A 216 20.76 -19.63 -31.16
N ASP A 217 21.13 -20.16 -29.98
CA ASP A 217 20.53 -21.42 -29.49
C ASP A 217 19.48 -21.25 -28.38
N ASN A 218 19.37 -20.08 -27.74
CA ASN A 218 18.43 -19.87 -26.62
C ASN A 218 17.69 -18.52 -26.71
N GLU A 219 16.35 -18.60 -26.73
CA GLU A 219 15.45 -17.45 -26.86
C GLU A 219 15.57 -16.45 -25.69
N LEU A 220 15.78 -16.92 -24.46
CA LEU A 220 15.98 -16.05 -23.29
C LEU A 220 17.27 -15.23 -23.40
N LEU A 221 18.33 -15.83 -23.94
CA LEU A 221 19.60 -15.15 -24.18
C LEU A 221 19.45 -14.07 -25.26
N LYS A 222 18.69 -14.32 -26.34
CA LYS A 222 18.39 -13.31 -27.37
C LYS A 222 17.70 -12.08 -26.79
N TRP A 223 16.67 -12.26 -25.96
CA TRP A 223 15.99 -11.15 -25.30
C TRP A 223 16.88 -10.43 -24.28
N GLY A 224 17.72 -11.16 -23.54
CA GLY A 224 18.74 -10.56 -22.66
C GLY A 224 19.70 -9.63 -23.43
N TRP A 225 20.13 -10.06 -24.62
CA TRP A 225 21.01 -9.25 -25.47
C TRP A 225 20.32 -8.02 -26.07
N ILE A 226 19.07 -8.13 -26.53
CA ILE A 226 18.26 -6.99 -27.00
C ILE A 226 18.11 -5.93 -25.90
N LEU A 227 17.98 -6.38 -24.65
CA LEU A 227 17.85 -5.49 -23.49
C LEU A 227 19.19 -4.99 -22.95
N THR A 228 20.33 -5.49 -23.43
CA THR A 228 21.64 -5.13 -22.90
C THR A 228 21.97 -3.64 -23.05
N PRO A 229 21.70 -2.98 -24.20
CA PRO A 229 21.79 -1.52 -24.32
C PRO A 229 20.90 -0.75 -23.33
N THR A 230 19.87 -1.39 -22.78
CA THR A 230 18.92 -0.80 -21.83
C THR A 230 19.29 -1.03 -20.36
N LEU A 231 20.32 -1.83 -20.05
CA LEU A 231 20.71 -2.18 -18.68
C LEU A 231 20.99 -0.95 -17.81
N LEU A 232 21.58 0.11 -18.37
CA LEU A 232 21.82 1.34 -17.62
C LEU A 232 20.54 2.12 -17.28
N ILE A 233 19.50 1.99 -18.10
CA ILE A 233 18.22 2.69 -17.93
C ILE A 233 17.24 1.86 -17.07
N LEU A 234 17.37 0.53 -17.03
CA LEU A 234 16.48 -0.37 -16.29
C LEU A 234 16.32 -0.01 -14.79
N PRO A 235 17.38 0.28 -14.01
CA PRO A 235 17.22 0.71 -12.62
C PRO A 235 16.41 2.00 -12.50
N ILE A 236 16.62 2.96 -13.41
CA ILE A 236 15.93 4.26 -13.40
C ILE A 236 14.46 4.11 -13.81
N LEU A 237 14.18 3.25 -14.79
CA LEU A 237 12.83 2.87 -15.20
C LEU A 237 12.09 2.24 -14.02
N PHE A 238 12.70 1.28 -13.33
CA PHE A 238 12.10 0.60 -12.18
C PHE A 238 11.83 1.57 -11.02
N ILE A 239 12.81 2.43 -10.69
CA ILE A 239 12.66 3.46 -9.66
C ILE A 239 11.53 4.44 -10.02
N SER A 240 11.43 4.85 -11.28
CA SER A 240 10.38 5.75 -11.76
C SER A 240 9.00 5.09 -11.71
N PHE A 241 8.91 3.81 -12.07
CA PHE A 241 7.68 3.03 -12.02
C PHE A 241 7.17 2.88 -10.58
N ILE A 242 8.05 2.48 -9.65
CA ILE A 242 7.74 2.45 -8.22
C ILE A 242 7.33 3.84 -7.73
N GLY A 243 8.03 4.89 -8.20
CA GLY A 243 7.70 6.28 -7.90
C GLY A 243 6.27 6.64 -8.24
N VAL A 244 5.82 6.31 -9.45
CA VAL A 244 4.45 6.57 -9.92
C VAL A 244 3.40 5.81 -9.08
N ILE A 245 3.62 4.52 -8.81
CA ILE A 245 2.72 3.71 -7.96
C ILE A 245 2.63 4.31 -6.54
N ILE A 246 3.77 4.59 -5.91
CA ILE A 246 3.81 5.15 -4.55
C ILE A 246 3.12 6.52 -4.51
N GLY A 247 3.29 7.33 -5.56
CA GLY A 247 2.58 8.59 -5.75
C GLY A 247 1.07 8.40 -5.77
N GLU A 248 0.57 7.48 -6.58
CA GLU A 248 -0.87 7.18 -6.68
C GLU A 248 -1.46 6.74 -5.34
N CYS A 249 -0.76 5.90 -4.58
CA CYS A 249 -1.16 5.52 -3.22
C CYS A 249 -1.22 6.71 -2.24
N ALA A 250 -0.65 7.87 -2.58
CA ALA A 250 -0.71 9.08 -1.76
C ALA A 250 -1.96 9.92 -2.02
N TRP A 251 -2.76 9.58 -3.04
CA TRP A 251 -3.99 10.28 -3.45
C TRP A 251 -4.94 10.52 -2.28
N TRP A 252 -5.23 9.47 -1.51
CA TRP A 252 -6.13 9.53 -0.37
C TRP A 252 -5.64 10.50 0.73
N ASN A 253 -4.35 10.41 1.06
CA ASN A 253 -3.73 11.27 2.08
C ASN A 253 -3.71 12.74 1.65
N ILE A 254 -3.60 13.03 0.35
CA ILE A 254 -3.67 14.39 -0.18
C ILE A 254 -5.08 14.94 -0.07
N ASN A 255 -6.10 14.16 -0.39
CA ASN A 255 -7.49 14.60 -0.22
C ASN A 255 -7.79 14.93 1.23
N ILE A 256 -7.41 14.06 2.18
CA ILE A 256 -7.56 14.34 3.61
C ILE A 256 -6.79 15.59 4.03
N ALA A 257 -5.54 15.76 3.58
CA ALA A 257 -4.74 16.95 3.92
C ALA A 257 -5.36 18.25 3.38
N VAL A 258 -5.91 18.22 2.16
CA VAL A 258 -6.63 19.35 1.57
C VAL A 258 -7.89 19.66 2.38
N LEU A 259 -8.64 18.65 2.80
CA LEU A 259 -9.85 18.81 3.63
C LEU A 259 -9.51 19.36 5.03
N LYS A 260 -8.45 18.88 5.68
CA LYS A 260 -7.96 19.40 6.98
C LYS A 260 -7.60 20.88 6.90
N ASP A 261 -6.91 21.27 5.82
CA ASP A 261 -6.55 22.66 5.55
C ASP A 261 -7.77 23.53 5.18
N ILE A 262 -8.96 22.96 4.97
CA ILE A 262 -10.21 23.70 4.77
C ILE A 262 -10.99 23.79 6.09
N ASP A 263 -11.12 22.67 6.81
CA ASP A 263 -11.79 22.61 8.12
C ASP A 263 -11.18 23.59 9.12
N ALA A 264 -9.85 23.64 9.19
CA ALA A 264 -9.14 24.59 10.04
C ALA A 264 -9.42 26.07 9.70
N TYR A 265 -10.03 26.36 8.55
CA TYR A 265 -10.28 27.72 8.04
C TYR A 265 -11.74 28.10 7.91
N VAL A 266 -12.63 27.14 7.68
CA VAL A 266 -14.09 27.37 7.56
C VAL A 266 -14.80 27.04 8.87
N GLY A 267 -14.15 26.30 9.79
CA GLY A 267 -14.78 25.84 11.02
C GLY A 267 -15.71 24.64 10.80
N THR A 268 -15.65 24.03 9.62
CA THR A 268 -16.36 22.78 9.30
C THR A 268 -15.65 21.58 9.92
N GLN A 269 -16.38 20.51 10.17
CA GLN A 269 -15.86 19.21 10.62
C GLN A 269 -16.11 18.15 9.54
N LEU A 270 -15.67 18.40 8.30
CA LEU A 270 -15.86 17.45 7.19
C LEU A 270 -14.78 16.36 7.19
N THR A 271 -13.55 16.69 7.56
CA THR A 271 -12.42 15.75 7.62
C THR A 271 -12.66 14.57 8.56
N PRO A 272 -13.22 14.74 9.78
CA PRO A 272 -13.50 13.64 10.69
C PRO A 272 -14.33 12.50 10.05
N GLU A 273 -15.31 12.81 9.21
CA GLU A 273 -16.11 11.81 8.46
C GLU A 273 -15.24 10.93 7.54
N TYR A 274 -14.20 11.51 6.93
CA TYR A 274 -13.29 10.84 5.99
C TYR A 274 -12.01 10.29 6.64
N GLU A 275 -11.72 10.63 7.90
CA GLU A 275 -10.52 10.21 8.60
C GLU A 275 -10.71 8.81 9.20
N TYR A 276 -9.90 7.84 8.74
CA TYR A 276 -9.92 6.50 9.30
C TYR A 276 -9.43 6.51 10.75
N VAL A 277 -10.28 6.05 11.66
CA VAL A 277 -10.00 6.01 13.10
C VAL A 277 -9.32 4.69 13.42
N LYS A 278 -8.03 4.76 13.74
CA LYS A 278 -7.26 3.59 14.16
C LYS A 278 -7.85 3.02 15.45
N LYS A 279 -8.03 1.70 15.49
CA LYS A 279 -8.40 0.97 16.71
C LYS A 279 -7.38 1.20 17.84
N PRO A 280 -7.81 1.22 19.11
CA PRO A 280 -6.92 1.23 20.26
C PRO A 280 -5.92 0.07 20.19
N ASN A 281 -4.62 0.38 20.35
CA ASN A 281 -3.59 -0.66 20.32
C ASN A 281 -3.64 -1.50 21.61
N LEU A 282 -4.02 -2.77 21.49
CA LEU A 282 -4.01 -3.77 22.58
C LEU A 282 -2.76 -4.67 22.58
N LYS A 283 -1.77 -4.40 21.70
CA LYS A 283 -0.62 -5.29 21.45
C LYS A 283 0.10 -5.78 22.70
N SER A 284 0.26 -4.96 23.74
CA SER A 284 0.96 -5.38 24.97
C SER A 284 0.22 -6.49 25.74
N ILE A 285 -1.12 -6.53 25.68
CA ILE A 285 -1.93 -7.53 26.39
C ILE A 285 -2.08 -8.82 25.56
N ILE A 286 -2.05 -8.71 24.23
CA ILE A 286 -2.19 -9.84 23.29
C ILE A 286 -0.86 -10.57 23.07
N LEU A 287 0.28 -9.87 23.08
CA LEU A 287 1.61 -10.48 22.95
C LEU A 287 1.92 -11.42 24.12
N GLU A 288 1.59 -11.04 25.36
CA GLU A 288 1.69 -11.93 26.53
C GLU A 288 0.85 -13.21 26.35
N ALA A 289 -0.34 -13.11 25.72
CA ALA A 289 -1.19 -14.26 25.45
C ALA A 289 -0.64 -15.19 24.34
N LYS A 290 0.05 -14.62 23.33
CA LYS A 290 0.67 -15.38 22.23
C LYS A 290 2.01 -16.02 22.62
N GLU A 291 2.86 -15.34 23.38
CA GLU A 291 4.12 -15.91 23.88
C GLU A 291 3.85 -17.12 24.81
N ASN A 292 2.78 -17.06 25.60
CA ASN A 292 2.34 -18.18 26.42
C ASN A 292 1.90 -19.42 25.64
N LYS A 293 1.53 -19.28 24.35
CA LYS A 293 1.15 -20.37 23.42
C LYS A 293 2.36 -20.94 22.64
N SER A 294 3.42 -20.16 22.49
CA SER A 294 4.65 -20.56 21.78
C SER A 294 5.67 -21.25 22.68
N GLN A 295 5.67 -20.97 23.98
CA GLN A 295 6.52 -21.68 24.95
C GLN A 295 5.92 -23.01 25.42
N THR A 296 4.72 -23.37 24.96
CA THR A 296 3.92 -24.52 25.46
C THR A 296 4.14 -25.83 24.69
N SER A 297 4.95 -25.84 23.64
CA SER A 297 5.21 -27.07 22.87
C SER A 297 6.35 -27.93 23.44
N GLU A 298 6.95 -27.56 24.58
CA GLU A 298 8.07 -28.28 25.16
C GLU A 298 7.80 -28.64 26.64
N LEU A 299 7.27 -29.86 26.85
CA LEU A 299 7.40 -30.68 28.07
C LEU A 299 6.91 -30.08 29.43
N SER A 300 5.72 -29.50 29.51
CA SER A 300 5.08 -29.20 30.81
C SER A 300 4.06 -30.27 31.22
N ASN A 301 4.06 -30.66 32.50
CA ASN A 301 3.05 -31.54 33.11
C ASN A 301 1.62 -30.99 32.88
N GLU A 302 0.68 -31.81 32.36
CA GLU A 302 -0.72 -31.42 32.09
C GLU A 302 -1.41 -30.73 33.30
N LYS A 303 -1.08 -31.18 34.52
CA LYS A 303 -1.62 -30.62 35.77
C LYS A 303 -1.14 -29.18 36.03
N GLU A 304 0.08 -28.85 35.62
CA GLU A 304 0.68 -27.54 35.79
C GLU A 304 0.13 -26.54 34.77
N GLU A 305 -0.14 -27.00 33.55
CA GLU A 305 -0.84 -26.25 32.52
C GLU A 305 -2.28 -25.91 32.93
N LEU A 306 -3.03 -26.90 33.43
CA LEU A 306 -4.41 -26.69 33.91
C LEU A 306 -4.46 -25.70 35.07
N LYS A 307 -3.55 -25.84 36.05
CA LYS A 307 -3.38 -24.88 37.15
C LYS A 307 -3.12 -23.47 36.65
N ARG A 308 -2.20 -23.30 35.70
CA ARG A 308 -1.84 -22.00 35.13
C ARG A 308 -3.04 -21.38 34.39
N LYS A 309 -3.79 -22.17 33.61
CA LYS A 309 -4.99 -21.71 32.90
C LYS A 309 -6.08 -21.23 33.86
N CYS A 310 -6.36 -21.99 34.92
CA CYS A 310 -7.34 -21.61 35.95
C CYS A 310 -6.93 -20.34 36.71
N LEU A 311 -5.64 -20.18 37.07
CA LEU A 311 -5.14 -18.98 37.73
C LEU A 311 -5.19 -17.76 36.80
N ASN A 312 -4.92 -17.94 35.51
CA ASN A 312 -4.99 -16.87 34.52
C ASN A 312 -6.41 -16.30 34.40
N TYR A 313 -7.44 -17.16 34.39
CA TYR A 313 -8.84 -16.74 34.41
C TYR A 313 -9.14 -15.80 35.58
N TYR A 314 -8.87 -16.23 36.83
CA TYR A 314 -9.18 -15.42 38.01
C TYR A 314 -8.38 -14.11 38.01
N ARG A 315 -7.09 -14.17 37.66
CA ARG A 315 -6.23 -12.99 37.60
C ARG A 315 -6.74 -11.96 36.58
N THR A 316 -7.14 -12.41 35.39
CA THR A 316 -7.63 -11.51 34.33
C THR A 316 -9.01 -10.95 34.65
N LEU A 317 -9.92 -11.76 35.21
CA LEU A 317 -11.24 -11.30 35.68
C LEU A 317 -11.13 -10.25 36.79
N LEU A 318 -10.32 -10.52 37.83
CA LEU A 318 -10.13 -9.57 38.93
C LEU A 318 -9.51 -8.26 38.44
N LYS A 319 -8.49 -8.34 37.59
CA LYS A 319 -7.85 -7.17 36.99
C LYS A 319 -8.83 -6.36 36.14
N MET A 320 -9.71 -7.00 35.37
CA MET A 320 -10.77 -6.33 34.62
C MET A 320 -11.73 -5.57 35.55
N LEU A 321 -12.21 -6.21 36.61
CA LEU A 321 -13.12 -5.59 37.58
C LEU A 321 -12.44 -4.44 38.36
N GLU A 322 -11.16 -4.55 38.67
CA GLU A 322 -10.39 -3.48 39.32
C GLU A 322 -10.20 -2.27 38.41
N ILE A 323 -9.76 -2.49 37.16
CA ILE A 323 -9.55 -1.40 36.19
C ILE A 323 -10.88 -0.70 35.87
N SER A 324 -11.97 -1.45 35.75
CA SER A 324 -13.29 -0.90 35.51
C SER A 324 -13.94 -0.27 36.75
N LYS A 325 -13.31 -0.36 37.93
CA LYS A 325 -13.81 0.11 39.24
C LYS A 325 -15.09 -0.60 39.71
N ASN A 326 -15.26 -1.87 39.34
CA ASN A 326 -16.39 -2.73 39.70
C ASN A 326 -16.09 -3.66 40.89
N THR A 327 -15.27 -3.21 41.84
CA THR A 327 -14.84 -3.98 43.01
C THR A 327 -15.94 -4.26 44.03
N ASN A 328 -17.05 -3.52 43.96
CA ASN A 328 -18.20 -3.70 44.86
C ASN A 328 -19.20 -4.77 44.35
N SER A 329 -18.94 -5.37 43.19
CA SER A 329 -19.79 -6.40 42.61
C SER A 329 -19.67 -7.73 43.37
N SER A 330 -20.77 -8.48 43.47
CA SER A 330 -20.76 -9.84 44.02
C SER A 330 -19.82 -10.76 43.24
N LEU A 331 -19.66 -10.51 41.94
CA LEU A 331 -18.71 -11.20 41.08
C LEU A 331 -17.28 -10.98 41.54
N TYR A 332 -16.88 -9.74 41.87
CA TYR A 332 -15.53 -9.46 42.40
C TYR A 332 -15.30 -10.16 43.73
N THR A 333 -16.20 -10.00 44.71
CA THR A 333 -16.04 -10.57 46.05
C THR A 333 -15.93 -12.10 46.01
N LYS A 334 -16.81 -12.78 45.25
CA LYS A 334 -16.80 -14.24 45.13
C LYS A 334 -15.49 -14.75 44.50
N ASN A 335 -15.07 -14.15 43.39
CA ASN A 335 -13.87 -14.59 42.66
C ASN A 335 -12.57 -14.24 43.40
N LYS A 336 -12.53 -13.12 44.14
CA LYS A 336 -11.37 -12.73 44.95
C LYS A 336 -11.16 -13.71 46.11
N ASN A 337 -12.23 -14.02 46.85
CA ASN A 337 -12.16 -14.99 47.95
C ASN A 337 -11.72 -16.37 47.45
N LYS A 338 -12.21 -16.79 46.28
CA LYS A 338 -11.82 -18.06 45.65
C LYS A 338 -10.34 -18.05 45.21
N TYR A 339 -9.89 -16.98 44.56
CA TYR A 339 -8.50 -16.82 44.15
C TYR A 339 -7.54 -16.83 45.34
N ASP A 340 -7.86 -16.07 46.39
CA ASP A 340 -7.05 -16.00 47.61
C ASP A 340 -6.99 -17.36 48.32
N PHE A 341 -8.08 -18.13 48.33
CA PHE A 341 -8.10 -19.50 48.84
C PHE A 341 -7.19 -20.42 48.03
N ILE A 342 -7.29 -20.38 46.70
CA ILE A 342 -6.47 -21.22 45.79
C ILE A 342 -4.97 -20.90 45.96
N VAL A 343 -4.61 -19.62 46.14
CA VAL A 343 -3.20 -19.20 46.31
C VAL A 343 -2.65 -19.59 47.68
N LYS A 344 -3.47 -19.55 48.74
CA LYS A 344 -3.05 -19.87 50.12
C LYS A 344 -2.92 -21.38 50.36
N THR A 345 -3.81 -22.19 49.80
CA THR A 345 -3.82 -23.63 50.01
C THR A 345 -2.96 -24.32 48.94
N LYS A 346 -1.64 -24.35 49.18
CA LYS A 346 -0.62 -24.79 48.20
C LYS A 346 -0.72 -26.26 47.78
N ASP A 347 -1.29 -27.15 48.60
CA ASP A 347 -1.33 -28.59 48.33
C ASP A 347 -2.76 -29.16 48.35
N SER A 348 -3.06 -30.00 47.35
CA SER A 348 -4.30 -30.79 47.14
C SER A 348 -5.56 -30.10 46.55
N GLN A 349 -5.42 -29.04 45.75
CA GLN A 349 -6.58 -28.55 44.98
C GLN A 349 -7.00 -29.56 43.90
N ASN A 350 -8.31 -29.85 43.82
CA ASN A 350 -8.89 -30.60 42.70
C ASN A 350 -9.04 -29.64 41.49
N TRP A 351 -7.98 -29.57 40.69
CA TRP A 351 -7.90 -28.68 39.54
C TRP A 351 -8.97 -28.97 38.48
N ASN A 352 -9.43 -30.22 38.35
CA ASN A 352 -10.48 -30.59 37.41
C ASN A 352 -11.84 -30.01 37.84
N PHE A 353 -12.14 -30.04 39.15
CA PHE A 353 -13.35 -29.41 39.68
C PHE A 353 -13.33 -27.89 39.47
N ILE A 354 -12.21 -27.24 39.78
CA ILE A 354 -12.03 -25.80 39.56
C ILE A 354 -12.14 -25.45 38.08
N PHE A 355 -11.60 -26.31 37.20
CA PHE A 355 -11.67 -26.12 35.76
C PHE A 355 -13.12 -26.14 35.24
N GLU A 356 -13.93 -27.13 35.62
CA GLU A 356 -15.34 -27.18 35.20
C GLU A 356 -16.14 -26.00 35.76
N GLU A 357 -15.91 -25.60 37.02
CA GLU A 357 -16.55 -24.40 37.59
C GLU A 357 -16.17 -23.12 36.84
N ILE A 358 -14.89 -22.96 36.47
CA ILE A 358 -14.43 -21.82 35.66
C ILE A 358 -15.06 -21.87 34.28
N LYS A 359 -15.12 -23.04 33.64
CA LYS A 359 -15.69 -23.20 32.31
C LYS A 359 -17.16 -22.82 32.27
N GLU A 360 -17.94 -23.25 33.26
CA GLU A 360 -19.34 -22.84 33.41
C GLU A 360 -19.45 -21.32 33.60
N ASN A 361 -18.70 -20.76 34.55
CA ASN A 361 -18.72 -19.32 34.83
C ASN A 361 -18.25 -18.47 33.63
N PHE A 362 -17.19 -18.90 32.96
CA PHE A 362 -16.68 -18.25 31.75
C PHE A 362 -17.72 -18.28 30.63
N GLN A 363 -18.45 -19.38 30.49
CA GLN A 363 -19.52 -19.49 29.52
C GLN A 363 -20.69 -18.58 29.89
N ASP A 364 -21.10 -18.53 31.16
CA ASP A 364 -22.13 -17.60 31.64
C ASP A 364 -21.73 -16.12 31.42
N LEU A 365 -20.44 -15.80 31.52
CA LEU A 365 -19.90 -14.46 31.27
C LEU A 365 -19.89 -14.07 29.80
N THR A 366 -19.58 -15.01 28.90
CA THR A 366 -19.23 -14.67 27.51
C THR A 366 -20.18 -15.25 26.47
N HIS A 367 -21.12 -16.12 26.82
CA HIS A 367 -21.93 -16.86 25.86
C HIS A 367 -22.75 -15.96 24.92
N THR A 368 -23.38 -14.91 25.44
CA THR A 368 -24.15 -13.96 24.63
C THR A 368 -23.24 -13.17 23.68
N ASP A 369 -22.05 -12.82 24.14
CA ASP A 369 -21.05 -12.13 23.33
C ASP A 369 -20.48 -13.02 22.24
N GLN A 370 -20.19 -14.30 22.55
CA GLN A 370 -19.74 -15.28 21.57
C GLN A 370 -20.77 -15.46 20.44
N ARG A 371 -22.06 -15.51 20.77
CA ARG A 371 -23.14 -15.56 19.77
C ARG A 371 -23.15 -14.32 18.89
N PHE A 372 -22.97 -13.14 19.49
CA PHE A 372 -22.88 -11.88 18.76
C PHE A 372 -21.64 -11.83 17.84
N VAL A 373 -20.45 -12.15 18.35
CA VAL A 373 -19.21 -12.15 17.55
C VAL A 373 -19.31 -13.15 16.40
N LYS A 374 -19.88 -14.34 16.64
CA LYS A 374 -20.13 -15.32 15.57
C LYS A 374 -21.11 -14.81 14.50
N MET A 375 -22.13 -14.04 14.90
CA MET A 375 -23.02 -13.37 13.95
C MET A 375 -22.26 -12.35 13.12
N ILE A 376 -21.43 -11.50 13.74
CA ILE A 376 -20.61 -10.51 13.04
C ILE A 376 -19.61 -11.19 12.09
N GLU A 377 -18.96 -12.28 12.52
CA GLU A 377 -18.07 -13.08 11.68
C GLU A 377 -18.78 -13.66 10.44
N ASN A 378 -20.02 -14.11 10.59
CA ASN A 378 -20.80 -14.56 9.44
C ASN A 378 -21.15 -13.41 8.48
N LEU A 379 -21.38 -12.21 9.01
CA LEU A 379 -21.65 -11.03 8.19
C LEU A 379 -20.40 -10.54 7.46
N THR A 380 -19.20 -10.63 8.04
CA THR A 380 -17.95 -10.25 7.37
C THR A 380 -17.58 -11.20 6.23
N LYS A 381 -17.99 -12.47 6.30
CA LYS A 381 -17.75 -13.48 5.25
C LYS A 381 -18.65 -13.33 4.02
N ARG A 382 -19.77 -12.59 4.13
CA ARG A 382 -20.69 -12.38 2.99
C ARG A 382 -20.16 -11.28 2.07
N LYS A 383 -19.57 -11.68 0.94
CA LYS A 383 -18.99 -10.77 -0.07
C LYS A 383 -20.03 -9.84 -0.70
N ASP A 384 -21.29 -10.26 -0.70
CA ASP A 384 -22.42 -9.60 -1.37
C ASP A 384 -22.90 -8.35 -0.61
N LEU A 385 -22.50 -8.23 0.66
CA LEU A 385 -22.97 -7.19 1.58
C LEU A 385 -21.76 -6.49 2.21
N ASN A 386 -21.33 -5.35 1.65
CA ASN A 386 -20.28 -4.52 2.23
C ASN A 386 -20.77 -3.71 3.45
N ILE A 387 -21.27 -4.41 4.48
CA ILE A 387 -21.93 -3.83 5.65
C ILE A 387 -20.94 -2.96 6.44
N PHE A 388 -19.69 -3.39 6.58
CA PHE A 388 -18.71 -2.75 7.46
C PHE A 388 -17.72 -1.81 6.73
N GLY A 389 -17.69 -1.83 5.40
CA GLY A 389 -16.88 -0.91 4.60
C GLY A 389 -15.42 -0.88 5.02
N ARG A 390 -14.90 0.32 5.31
CA ARG A 390 -13.51 0.57 5.72
C ARG A 390 -13.06 -0.11 7.03
N TYR A 391 -13.99 -0.63 7.83
CA TYR A 391 -13.69 -1.30 9.10
C TYR A 391 -13.66 -2.83 8.99
N LEU A 392 -13.83 -3.41 7.78
CA LEU A 392 -13.87 -4.85 7.58
C LEU A 392 -12.59 -5.56 8.07
N ASP A 393 -11.43 -5.01 7.73
CA ASP A 393 -10.14 -5.58 8.11
C ASP A 393 -9.92 -5.49 9.64
N ASP A 394 -10.23 -4.35 10.24
CA ASP A 394 -10.19 -4.17 11.70
C ASP A 394 -11.09 -5.17 12.41
N LEU A 395 -12.31 -5.33 11.91
CA LEU A 395 -13.31 -6.24 12.47
C LEU A 395 -12.84 -7.68 12.36
N THR A 396 -12.21 -8.06 11.24
CA THR A 396 -11.64 -9.40 11.04
C THR A 396 -10.51 -9.67 12.04
N GLU A 397 -9.62 -8.70 12.27
CA GLU A 397 -8.56 -8.81 13.27
C GLU A 397 -9.13 -8.88 14.70
N LEU A 398 -10.12 -8.05 15.03
CA LEU A 398 -10.79 -8.07 16.33
C LEU A 398 -11.53 -9.38 16.60
N ILE A 399 -12.20 -9.96 15.60
CA ILE A 399 -12.85 -11.28 15.72
C ILE A 399 -11.80 -12.35 16.05
N ASN A 400 -10.66 -12.35 15.36
CA ASN A 400 -9.57 -13.29 15.63
C ASN A 400 -9.00 -13.11 17.04
N ASP A 401 -8.74 -11.87 17.44
CA ASP A 401 -8.23 -11.55 18.79
C ASP A 401 -9.24 -11.98 19.87
N TYR A 402 -10.54 -11.82 19.62
CA TYR A 402 -11.60 -12.29 20.52
C TYR A 402 -11.58 -13.81 20.68
N TRP A 403 -11.57 -14.57 19.58
CA TRP A 403 -11.56 -16.03 19.65
C TRP A 403 -10.30 -16.58 20.34
N VAL A 404 -9.14 -15.95 20.11
CA VAL A 404 -7.90 -16.29 20.85
C VAL A 404 -8.07 -16.01 22.36
N ALA A 405 -8.71 -14.91 22.74
CA ALA A 405 -8.97 -14.61 24.15
C ALA A 405 -9.95 -15.61 24.78
N ILE A 406 -10.96 -16.07 24.03
CA ILE A 406 -11.89 -17.14 24.44
C ILE A 406 -11.15 -18.46 24.67
N GLU A 407 -10.27 -18.88 23.76
CA GLU A 407 -9.48 -20.12 23.91
C GLU A 407 -8.54 -20.09 25.14
N THR A 408 -7.98 -18.93 25.43
CA THR A 408 -6.98 -18.71 26.50
C THR A 408 -7.59 -18.30 27.85
N TRP A 409 -8.92 -18.20 27.94
CA TRP A 409 -9.67 -17.73 29.12
C TRP A 409 -9.21 -16.36 29.64
N ASN A 410 -8.82 -15.47 28.73
CA ASN A 410 -8.40 -14.12 29.06
C ASN A 410 -9.59 -13.16 28.98
N ILE A 411 -10.39 -13.09 30.05
CA ILE A 411 -11.62 -12.28 30.10
C ILE A 411 -11.33 -10.80 29.85
N LEU A 412 -10.24 -10.28 30.40
CA LEU A 412 -9.87 -8.87 30.23
C LEU A 412 -9.72 -8.50 28.75
N VAL A 413 -9.05 -9.35 27.98
CA VAL A 413 -8.87 -9.14 26.53
C VAL A 413 -10.19 -9.36 25.79
N ALA A 414 -10.90 -10.45 26.10
CA ALA A 414 -12.18 -10.75 25.46
C ALA A 414 -13.16 -9.57 25.61
N GLU A 415 -13.26 -9.00 26.81
CA GLU A 415 -14.11 -7.85 27.11
C GLU A 415 -13.64 -6.58 26.38
N SER A 416 -12.34 -6.29 26.41
CA SER A 416 -11.78 -5.13 25.72
C SER A 416 -11.97 -5.18 24.19
N VAL A 417 -11.97 -6.38 23.62
CA VAL A 417 -12.10 -6.60 22.17
C VAL A 417 -13.57 -6.55 21.75
N VAL A 418 -14.46 -7.25 22.44
CA VAL A 418 -15.89 -7.26 22.08
C VAL A 418 -16.53 -5.87 22.21
N GLU A 419 -16.08 -5.05 23.15
CA GLU A 419 -16.51 -3.64 23.24
C GLU A 419 -16.12 -2.82 22.00
N GLN A 420 -14.95 -3.08 21.41
CA GLN A 420 -14.55 -2.45 20.15
C GLN A 420 -15.41 -2.96 18.98
N ILE A 421 -15.78 -4.25 18.99
CA ILE A 421 -16.72 -4.83 18.02
C ILE A 421 -18.10 -4.17 18.17
N PHE A 422 -18.59 -3.96 19.39
CA PHE A 422 -19.83 -3.22 19.66
C PHE A 422 -19.75 -1.78 19.14
N ALA A 423 -18.63 -1.09 19.37
CA ALA A 423 -18.41 0.26 18.87
C ALA A 423 -18.51 0.34 17.34
N ILE A 424 -17.91 -0.60 16.62
CA ILE A 424 -18.03 -0.69 15.14
C ILE A 424 -19.48 -1.02 14.74
N ALA A 425 -20.15 -1.93 15.45
CA ALA A 425 -21.50 -2.36 15.14
C ALA A 425 -22.56 -1.25 15.35
N PHE A 426 -22.33 -0.29 16.25
CA PHE A 426 -23.25 0.84 16.49
C PHE A 426 -23.51 1.71 15.25
N ARG A 427 -22.62 1.69 14.26
CA ARG A 427 -22.80 2.40 12.99
C ARG A 427 -23.99 1.87 12.17
N LYS A 428 -24.49 0.66 12.47
CA LYS A 428 -25.61 0.04 11.76
C LYS A 428 -26.78 -0.11 12.70
N GLU A 429 -27.87 0.61 12.43
CA GLU A 429 -29.13 0.53 13.17
C GLU A 429 -29.64 -0.92 13.31
N ALA A 430 -29.54 -1.72 12.24
CA ALA A 430 -29.91 -3.13 12.26
C ALA A 430 -29.13 -3.97 13.28
N LEU A 431 -27.90 -3.56 13.64
CA LEU A 431 -27.07 -4.23 14.65
C LEU A 431 -27.22 -3.60 16.04
N LEU A 432 -27.69 -2.36 16.15
CA LEU A 432 -27.87 -1.63 17.41
C LEU A 432 -28.76 -2.41 18.40
N ALA A 433 -29.87 -2.99 17.92
CA ALA A 433 -30.75 -3.81 18.75
C ALA A 433 -30.06 -5.07 19.29
N LYS A 434 -29.13 -5.66 18.53
CA LYS A 434 -28.36 -6.83 18.95
C LYS A 434 -27.29 -6.47 19.96
N VAL A 435 -26.60 -5.34 19.78
CA VAL A 435 -25.66 -4.81 20.78
C VAL A 435 -26.38 -4.49 22.08
N GLY A 436 -27.53 -3.82 22.00
CA GLY A 436 -28.34 -3.51 23.18
C GLY A 436 -28.82 -4.76 23.92
N TYR A 437 -29.16 -5.85 23.22
CA TYR A 437 -29.46 -7.13 23.86
C TYR A 437 -28.26 -7.68 24.66
N CYS A 438 -27.06 -7.65 24.10
CA CYS A 438 -25.83 -8.05 24.82
C CYS A 438 -25.62 -7.20 26.07
N ILE A 439 -25.80 -5.88 25.97
CA ILE A 439 -25.66 -4.96 27.10
C ILE A 439 -26.71 -5.24 28.19
N LYS A 440 -27.97 -5.46 27.81
CA LYS A 440 -29.04 -5.81 28.76
C LYS A 440 -28.69 -7.08 29.53
N GLU A 441 -28.24 -8.11 28.83
CA GLU A 441 -27.84 -9.37 29.45
C GLU A 441 -26.68 -9.18 30.44
N ARG A 442 -25.65 -8.40 30.07
CA ARG A 442 -24.52 -8.08 30.96
C ARG A 442 -24.96 -7.34 32.21
N LEU A 443 -25.88 -6.37 32.08
CA LEU A 443 -26.44 -5.62 33.20
C LEU A 443 -27.29 -6.49 34.13
N THR A 444 -28.10 -7.41 33.59
CA THR A 444 -28.98 -8.28 34.38
C THR A 444 -28.23 -9.42 35.06
N THR A 445 -27.05 -9.78 34.61
CA THR A 445 -26.27 -10.92 35.14
C THR A 445 -25.11 -10.44 36.01
N HIS A 446 -24.16 -9.74 35.41
CA HIS A 446 -22.82 -9.51 35.97
C HIS A 446 -22.64 -8.10 36.54
N PHE A 447 -23.36 -7.11 35.99
CA PHE A 447 -23.24 -5.70 36.35
C PHE A 447 -24.53 -5.12 36.96
N ARG A 448 -25.25 -5.93 37.76
CA ARG A 448 -26.52 -5.53 38.41
C ARG A 448 -26.42 -4.27 39.25
N HIS A 449 -25.26 -3.97 39.84
CA HIS A 449 -25.07 -2.75 40.62
C HIS A 449 -25.13 -1.50 39.73
N ILE A 450 -24.50 -1.52 38.55
CA ILE A 450 -24.57 -0.44 37.56
C ILE A 450 -26.02 -0.20 37.14
N GLN A 451 -26.78 -1.28 36.91
CA GLN A 451 -28.20 -1.18 36.58
C GLN A 451 -29.02 -0.49 37.70
N LYS A 452 -28.74 -0.79 38.97
CA LYS A 452 -29.50 -0.23 40.10
C LYS A 452 -29.26 1.26 40.32
N GLU A 453 -28.10 1.78 39.94
CA GLU A 453 -27.74 3.19 40.17
C GLU A 453 -28.49 4.17 39.27
N ALA A 454 -28.70 3.85 37.98
CA ALA A 454 -29.31 4.77 37.01
C ALA A 454 -30.44 4.17 36.16
N ASN A 455 -30.87 2.95 36.48
CA ASN A 455 -32.02 2.27 35.85
C ASN A 455 -31.94 2.19 34.31
N TYR A 456 -30.76 1.82 33.79
CA TYR A 456 -30.45 1.78 32.36
C TYR A 456 -31.36 0.87 31.53
N LEU A 457 -31.80 -0.29 32.06
CA LEU A 457 -32.75 -1.17 31.36
C LEU A 457 -34.05 -0.43 31.01
N ARG A 458 -34.60 0.35 31.96
CA ARG A 458 -35.81 1.14 31.74
C ARG A 458 -35.59 2.20 30.65
N ARG A 459 -34.47 2.92 30.71
CA ARG A 459 -34.09 3.92 29.68
C ARG A 459 -33.98 3.28 28.29
N LEU A 460 -33.34 2.12 28.18
CA LEU A 460 -33.24 1.38 26.93
C LEU A 460 -34.62 0.90 26.42
N ASP A 461 -35.53 0.51 27.30
CA ASP A 461 -36.89 0.12 26.92
C ASP A 461 -37.74 1.32 26.49
N GLU A 462 -37.66 2.44 27.21
CA GLU A 462 -38.32 3.71 26.88
C GLU A 462 -37.85 4.24 25.52
N ALA A 463 -36.54 4.33 25.29
CA ALA A 463 -35.97 4.76 24.01
C ALA A 463 -36.39 3.83 22.85
N LYS A 464 -36.42 2.51 23.09
CA LYS A 464 -36.88 1.54 22.08
C LYS A 464 -38.37 1.70 21.77
N GLN A 465 -39.21 1.93 22.77
CA GLN A 465 -40.66 2.14 22.58
C GLN A 465 -40.97 3.45 21.87
N ALA A 466 -40.16 4.48 22.10
CA ALA A 466 -40.26 5.77 21.43
C ALA A 466 -39.62 5.79 20.03
N GLU A 467 -38.98 4.68 19.61
CA GLU A 467 -38.17 4.59 18.39
C GLU A 467 -37.02 5.60 18.34
N ASP A 468 -36.54 6.05 19.50
CA ASP A 468 -35.41 6.96 19.66
C ASP A 468 -34.09 6.19 19.62
N TYR A 469 -33.59 5.94 18.42
CA TYR A 469 -32.34 5.20 18.20
C TYR A 469 -31.08 5.96 18.62
N GLU A 470 -31.14 7.29 18.74
CA GLU A 470 -30.01 8.10 19.24
C GLU A 470 -29.89 7.94 20.75
N ASP A 471 -30.97 8.15 21.51
CA ASP A 471 -30.96 7.96 22.96
C ASP A 471 -30.69 6.49 23.35
N TYR A 472 -31.20 5.54 22.56
CA TYR A 472 -30.87 4.12 22.74
C TYR A 472 -29.37 3.85 22.58
N ARG A 473 -28.72 4.48 21.59
CA ARG A 473 -27.29 4.33 21.33
C ARG A 473 -26.46 5.01 22.42
N ASP A 474 -26.82 6.23 22.81
CA ASP A 474 -26.12 6.96 23.86
C ASP A 474 -26.22 6.25 25.21
N THR A 475 -27.39 5.70 25.54
CA THR A 475 -27.57 4.87 26.73
C THR A 475 -26.71 3.59 26.67
N CYS A 476 -26.60 2.94 25.51
CA CYS A 476 -25.69 1.80 25.33
C CYS A 476 -24.21 2.19 25.53
N LEU A 477 -23.79 3.33 24.99
CA LEU A 477 -22.42 3.84 25.14
C LEU A 477 -22.08 4.20 26.58
N GLU A 478 -23.00 4.85 27.29
CA GLU A 478 -22.86 5.19 28.69
C GLU A 478 -22.62 3.94 29.54
N VAL A 479 -23.44 2.90 29.32
CA VAL A 479 -23.31 1.61 30.02
C VAL A 479 -21.97 0.93 29.68
N LEU A 480 -21.59 0.88 28.40
CA LEU A 480 -20.30 0.32 28.00
C LEU A 480 -19.13 1.07 28.64
N GLN A 481 -19.19 2.39 28.73
CA GLN A 481 -18.16 3.18 29.41
C GLN A 481 -18.08 2.85 30.90
N LEU A 482 -19.18 2.51 31.56
CA LEU A 482 -19.17 2.14 32.98
C LEU A 482 -18.64 0.72 33.21
N MET A 483 -18.87 -0.20 32.26
CA MET A 483 -18.37 -1.59 32.34
C MET A 483 -16.90 -1.72 31.88
N SER A 484 -16.47 -0.87 30.95
CA SER A 484 -15.24 -1.08 30.19
C SER A 484 -13.94 -1.03 31.01
N PRO A 485 -12.99 -1.95 30.78
CA PRO A 485 -11.62 -1.82 31.27
C PRO A 485 -10.78 -0.79 30.47
N ILE A 486 -11.29 -0.28 29.35
CA ILE A 486 -10.60 0.69 28.47
C ILE A 486 -11.42 1.98 28.25
N LYS A 487 -12.20 2.39 29.26
CA LYS A 487 -13.17 3.51 29.24
C LYS A 487 -12.77 4.72 28.38
N THR A 488 -11.63 5.33 28.66
CA THR A 488 -11.16 6.56 27.98
C THR A 488 -10.79 6.31 26.52
N LYS A 489 -10.26 5.13 26.19
CA LYS A 489 -9.90 4.76 24.81
C LYS A 489 -11.15 4.34 24.02
N LEU A 490 -12.07 3.60 24.65
CA LEU A 490 -13.32 3.17 24.04
C LEU A 490 -14.25 4.34 23.75
N SER A 491 -14.45 5.26 24.68
CA SER A 491 -15.30 6.45 24.48
C SER A 491 -14.82 7.29 23.29
N ASN A 492 -13.50 7.55 23.24
CA ASN A 492 -12.90 8.26 22.11
C ASN A 492 -13.01 7.48 20.79
N TYR A 493 -12.94 6.16 20.82
CA TYR A 493 -13.04 5.31 19.63
C TYR A 493 -14.48 5.21 19.12
N ALA A 494 -15.43 4.93 20.01
CA ALA A 494 -16.86 4.79 19.70
C ALA A 494 -17.47 6.12 19.25
N ASN A 495 -17.20 7.24 19.95
CA ASN A 495 -17.68 8.56 19.53
C ASN A 495 -17.14 8.92 18.13
N LYS A 496 -15.88 8.58 17.85
CA LYS A 496 -15.28 8.78 16.52
C LYS A 496 -15.75 7.78 15.46
N ILE A 497 -16.49 6.73 15.80
CA ILE A 497 -17.07 5.80 14.81
C ILE A 497 -18.54 6.10 14.54
N ILE A 498 -19.23 6.63 15.55
CA ILE A 498 -20.66 6.93 15.52
C ILE A 498 -20.93 8.31 14.94
N TYR A 499 -20.11 9.29 15.33
CA TYR A 499 -20.25 10.69 14.92
C TYR A 499 -19.26 11.10 13.81
N ASN A 500 -18.53 10.13 13.24
CA ASN A 500 -17.80 10.24 11.95
C ASN A 500 -18.31 9.19 10.97
#